data_AF-A0AAN8J7M6-F1
#
_entry.id   AF-A0AAN8J7M6-F1
#
_cell.length_a   1.000
_cell.length_b   1.000
_cell.length_c   1.000
_cell.angle_alpha   90.00
_cell.angle_beta   90.00
_cell.angle_gamma   90.00
#
_symmetry.space_group_name_H-M   'P 1'
#
loop_
_entity.id
_entity.type
_entity.pdbx_description
1 polymer ?
#
loop_
_entity_poly.entity_id
_entity_poly.type
_entity_poly.pdbx_seq_one_letter_code
_entity_poly.pdbx_strand_id
1 'polypeptide(L)'
;MLVLTFITIIGLSQGALYRIPAPLEWVPVTNGVNPPSSVHVGTEESFCEVDDTKGLIPGVTNNGKCEYEVDGEVKSSSSYNVLVRPEGVHTGWKYSSGQPPVGAVKCHEGSQCYLGMSIYTDGLCEELPGKIFADKKQMIMTSGEKVYKCPSKLYLVEKMIRV
;
A
#
# COMPACT_ATOMS: atom_id res chain seq x y z
N MET A 1 -17.51 -70.34 -0.70
CA MET A 1 -16.61 -69.32 -0.12
C MET A 1 -16.43 -68.21 -1.13
N LEU A 2 -17.08 -67.06 -0.91
CA LEU A 2 -17.00 -65.89 -1.77
C LEU A 2 -15.91 -64.96 -1.20
N VAL A 3 -14.85 -64.69 -1.97
CA VAL A 3 -13.78 -63.75 -1.57
C VAL A 3 -14.11 -62.38 -2.14
N LEU A 4 -14.50 -61.46 -1.26
CA LEU A 4 -14.76 -60.05 -1.59
C LEU A 4 -13.46 -59.26 -1.50
N THR A 5 -12.89 -58.90 -2.65
CA THR A 5 -11.71 -58.03 -2.73
C THR A 5 -12.17 -56.57 -2.70
N PHE A 6 -11.93 -55.87 -1.59
CA PHE A 6 -12.14 -54.43 -1.49
C PHE A 6 -10.99 -53.69 -2.17
N ILE A 7 -11.27 -53.00 -3.28
CA ILE A 7 -10.33 -52.07 -3.93
C ILE A 7 -10.51 -50.71 -3.29
N THR A 8 -9.55 -50.28 -2.48
CA THR A 8 -9.50 -48.94 -1.89
C THR A 8 -9.00 -47.95 -2.95
N ILE A 9 -9.89 -47.14 -3.51
CA ILE A 9 -9.53 -46.02 -4.39
C ILE A 9 -9.04 -44.88 -3.48
N ILE A 10 -7.72 -44.71 -3.36
CA ILE A 10 -7.13 -43.53 -2.73
C ILE A 10 -7.24 -42.39 -3.73
N GLY A 11 -8.28 -41.56 -3.58
CA GLY A 11 -8.42 -40.32 -4.33
C GLY A 11 -7.34 -39.33 -3.90
N LEU A 12 -6.31 -39.16 -4.75
CA LEU A 12 -5.39 -38.03 -4.65
C LEU A 12 -6.17 -36.76 -5.01
N SER A 13 -6.74 -36.08 -4.01
CA SER A 13 -7.18 -34.70 -4.20
C SER A 13 -5.93 -33.89 -4.53
N GLN A 14 -5.80 -33.45 -5.78
CA GLN A 14 -4.83 -32.44 -6.19
C GLN A 14 -5.23 -31.13 -5.50
N GLY A 15 -4.86 -30.98 -4.24
CA GLY A 15 -4.94 -29.71 -3.54
C GLY A 15 -4.00 -28.75 -4.24
N ALA A 16 -4.56 -27.80 -4.99
CA ALA A 16 -3.79 -26.68 -5.53
C ALA A 16 -3.05 -26.02 -4.36
N LEU A 17 -1.73 -26.08 -4.37
CA LEU A 17 -0.90 -25.40 -3.39
C LEU A 17 -0.97 -23.90 -3.70
N TYR A 18 -1.80 -23.18 -2.96
CA TYR A 18 -1.79 -21.72 -2.99
C TYR A 18 -0.47 -21.23 -2.39
N ARG A 19 0.46 -20.76 -3.22
CA ARG A 19 1.64 -20.04 -2.75
C ARG A 19 1.20 -18.61 -2.47
N ILE A 20 1.05 -18.27 -1.19
CA ILE A 20 0.77 -16.89 -0.77
C ILE A 20 2.03 -16.08 -1.09
N PRO A 21 1.97 -15.07 -1.99
CA PRO A 21 3.10 -14.18 -2.22
C PRO A 21 3.50 -13.50 -0.91
N ALA A 22 4.79 -13.22 -0.72
CA ALA A 22 5.21 -12.36 0.40
C ALA A 22 4.46 -11.02 0.32
N PRO A 23 4.04 -10.42 1.44
CA PRO A 23 3.38 -9.12 1.41
C PRO A 23 4.35 -8.03 0.93
N LEU A 24 3.84 -6.85 0.56
CA LEU A 24 4.68 -5.66 0.35
C LEU A 24 5.55 -5.38 1.59
N GLU A 25 6.75 -4.85 1.36
CA GLU A 25 7.75 -4.65 2.40
C GLU A 25 8.23 -3.20 2.42
N TRP A 26 8.64 -2.71 3.60
CA TRP A 26 9.28 -1.41 3.76
C TRP A 26 10.80 -1.61 3.82
N VAL A 27 11.51 -0.99 2.88
CA VAL A 27 12.97 -1.13 2.77
C VAL A 27 13.65 0.21 3.02
N PRO A 28 14.68 0.28 3.89
CA PRO A 28 15.39 1.52 4.13
C PRO A 28 16.10 2.03 2.88
N VAL A 29 15.99 3.33 2.63
CA VAL A 29 16.66 4.02 1.52
C VAL A 29 17.76 4.91 2.06
N THR A 30 18.95 4.75 1.48
CA THR A 30 20.10 5.62 1.72
C THR A 30 20.40 6.43 0.46
N ASN A 31 20.68 7.72 0.61
CA ASN A 31 21.03 8.65 -0.49
C ASN A 31 19.89 9.01 -1.46
N GLY A 32 18.63 8.77 -1.07
CA GLY A 32 17.48 9.21 -1.84
C GLY A 32 17.22 8.44 -3.15
N VAL A 33 17.86 7.29 -3.33
CA VAL A 33 17.69 6.45 -4.52
C VAL A 33 16.78 5.27 -4.18
N ASN A 34 15.57 5.29 -4.71
CA ASN A 34 14.62 4.19 -4.55
C ASN A 34 15.10 2.92 -5.29
N PRO A 35 14.90 1.72 -4.73
CA PRO A 35 15.20 0.48 -5.42
C PRO A 35 14.23 0.28 -6.60
N PRO A 36 14.62 -0.41 -7.68
CA PRO A 36 13.76 -0.63 -8.85
C PRO A 36 12.45 -1.39 -8.57
N SER A 37 12.36 -2.06 -7.42
CA SER A 37 11.17 -2.77 -6.96
C SER A 37 10.20 -1.88 -6.19
N SER A 38 10.44 -0.56 -6.08
CA SER A 38 9.55 0.34 -5.36
C SER A 38 8.15 0.40 -5.99
N VAL A 39 7.14 0.59 -5.15
CA VAL A 39 5.77 0.82 -5.61
C VAL A 39 5.66 2.26 -6.11
N HIS A 40 5.86 2.44 -7.41
CA HIS A 40 5.71 3.73 -8.07
C HIS A 40 4.25 4.20 -8.11
N VAL A 41 4.04 5.47 -7.76
CA VAL A 41 2.74 6.15 -7.74
C VAL A 41 2.66 7.34 -8.69
N GLY A 42 3.80 7.70 -9.30
CA GLY A 42 3.92 8.65 -10.39
C GLY A 42 5.15 8.31 -11.22
N THR A 43 5.74 9.30 -11.90
CA THR A 43 6.91 9.07 -12.76
C THR A 43 8.14 8.70 -11.93
N GLU A 44 8.36 9.43 -10.83
CA GLU A 44 9.51 9.24 -9.94
C GLU A 44 9.07 9.05 -8.47
N GLU A 45 7.79 9.27 -8.16
CA GLU A 45 7.28 9.14 -6.80
C GLU A 45 7.01 7.68 -6.41
N SER A 46 7.29 7.36 -5.15
CA SER A 46 6.95 6.10 -4.48
C SER A 46 6.43 6.39 -3.08
N PHE A 47 5.65 5.47 -2.50
CA PHE A 47 5.29 5.57 -1.09
C PHE A 47 6.51 5.39 -0.20
N CYS A 48 6.66 6.25 0.80
CA CYS A 48 7.71 6.18 1.81
C CYS A 48 7.13 6.27 3.22
N GLU A 49 7.95 5.98 4.24
CA GLU A 49 7.66 6.26 5.64
C GLU A 49 8.90 6.75 6.37
N VAL A 50 8.70 7.60 7.37
CA VAL A 50 9.74 8.20 8.18
C VAL A 50 9.46 7.88 9.65
N ASP A 51 10.49 7.47 10.37
CA ASP A 51 10.44 7.40 11.83
C ASP A 51 10.58 8.82 12.41
N ASP A 52 9.45 9.42 12.79
CA ASP A 52 9.37 10.73 13.45
C ASP A 52 9.01 10.53 14.94
N THR A 53 8.98 11.62 15.70
CA THR A 53 8.56 11.65 17.12
C THR A 53 7.21 11.01 17.42
N LYS A 54 6.35 10.84 16.40
CA LYS A 54 5.02 10.22 16.51
C LYS A 54 4.98 8.76 16.04
N GLY A 55 6.13 8.19 15.71
CA GLY A 55 6.29 6.86 15.12
C GLY A 55 6.47 6.92 13.61
N LEU A 56 6.14 5.82 12.94
CA LEU A 56 6.26 5.67 11.49
C LEU A 56 5.15 6.45 10.77
N ILE A 57 5.53 7.54 10.09
CA ILE A 57 4.63 8.42 9.34
C ILE A 57 4.80 8.18 7.85
N PRO A 58 3.76 7.76 7.13
CA PRO A 58 3.83 7.59 5.68
C PRO A 58 3.84 8.93 4.94
N GLY A 59 4.46 8.90 3.77
CA GLY A 59 4.59 10.02 2.87
C GLY A 59 4.80 9.56 1.43
N VAL A 60 5.29 10.48 0.61
CA VAL A 60 5.59 10.26 -0.81
C VAL A 60 6.98 10.80 -1.11
N THR A 61 7.75 10.07 -1.92
CA THR A 61 9.08 10.53 -2.30
C THR A 61 9.01 11.68 -3.30
N ASN A 62 9.77 12.74 -3.06
CA ASN A 62 9.92 13.89 -3.94
C ASN A 62 11.39 14.35 -3.90
N ASN A 63 12.03 14.47 -5.07
CA ASN A 63 13.43 14.94 -5.21
C ASN A 63 14.42 14.24 -4.25
N GLY A 64 14.32 12.91 -4.13
CA GLY A 64 15.21 12.10 -3.28
C GLY A 64 14.94 12.20 -1.77
N LYS A 65 13.86 12.88 -1.34
CA LYS A 65 13.40 12.95 0.05
C LYS A 65 12.03 12.30 0.18
N CYS A 66 11.66 11.89 1.39
CA CYS A 66 10.28 11.56 1.72
C CYS A 66 9.59 12.82 2.26
N GLU A 67 8.52 13.25 1.59
CA GLU A 67 7.64 14.34 2.05
C GLU A 67 6.42 13.74 2.76
N TYR A 68 6.13 14.23 3.95
CA TYR A 68 5.08 13.67 4.81
C TYR A 68 4.44 14.76 5.66
N GLU A 69 3.21 14.52 6.10
CA GLU A 69 2.45 15.46 6.92
C GLU A 69 2.53 15.09 8.40
N VAL A 70 2.79 16.09 9.25
CA VAL A 70 2.68 16.03 10.71
C VAL A 70 2.03 17.32 11.21
N ASP A 71 0.93 17.20 11.96
CA ASP A 71 0.24 18.34 12.58
C ASP A 71 -0.23 19.44 11.62
N GLY A 72 -0.57 19.06 10.38
CA GLY A 72 -1.02 19.96 9.34
C GLY A 72 0.11 20.64 8.57
N GLU A 73 1.37 20.30 8.85
CA GLU A 73 2.54 20.85 8.17
C GLU A 73 3.25 19.77 7.35
N VAL A 74 3.81 20.18 6.21
CA VAL A 74 4.67 19.31 5.40
C VAL A 74 6.07 19.30 6.00
N LYS A 75 6.59 18.11 6.27
CA LYS A 75 7.98 17.86 6.62
C LYS A 75 8.64 17.04 5.52
N SER A 76 9.97 17.04 5.52
CA SER A 76 10.75 16.18 4.62
C SER A 76 11.91 15.51 5.35
N SER A 77 12.29 14.31 4.91
CA SER A 77 13.44 13.57 5.42
C SER A 77 14.23 12.93 4.27
N SER A 78 15.56 12.96 4.37
CA SER A 78 16.45 12.20 3.47
C SER A 78 16.72 10.76 3.96
N SER A 79 16.22 10.40 5.14
CA SER A 79 16.27 9.06 5.71
C SER A 79 14.85 8.54 5.86
N TYR A 80 14.51 7.51 5.10
CA TYR A 80 13.16 6.96 5.03
C TYR A 80 13.20 5.50 4.59
N ASN A 81 12.10 4.79 4.80
CA ASN A 81 11.84 3.51 4.14
C ASN A 81 10.94 3.75 2.93
N VAL A 82 11.08 2.94 1.89
CA VAL A 82 10.20 2.95 0.71
C VAL A 82 9.44 1.64 0.62
N LEU A 83 8.20 1.71 0.16
CA LEU A 83 7.39 0.51 -0.06
C LEU A 83 7.88 -0.20 -1.32
N VAL A 84 8.26 -1.46 -1.20
CA VAL A 84 8.71 -2.30 -2.31
C VAL A 84 7.76 -3.46 -2.55
N ARG A 85 7.78 -3.93 -3.80
CA ARG A 85 7.01 -5.07 -4.28
C ARG A 85 7.94 -6.27 -4.46
N PRO A 86 7.86 -7.29 -3.59
CA PRO A 86 8.59 -8.54 -3.80
C PRO A 86 8.18 -9.22 -5.12
N GLU A 87 9.03 -10.15 -5.58
CA GLU A 87 8.77 -10.92 -6.79
C GLU A 87 7.46 -11.71 -6.68
N GLY A 88 6.65 -11.70 -7.74
CA GLY A 88 5.36 -12.39 -7.79
C GLY A 88 4.23 -11.68 -7.04
N VAL A 89 4.48 -10.55 -6.38
CA VAL A 89 3.43 -9.70 -5.81
C VAL A 89 2.90 -8.77 -6.89
N HIS A 90 1.59 -8.54 -6.88
CA HIS A 90 0.96 -7.58 -7.77
C HIS A 90 0.15 -6.59 -6.94
N THR A 91 0.15 -5.32 -7.36
CA THR A 91 -0.71 -4.31 -6.75
C THR A 91 -1.76 -3.81 -7.75
N GLY A 92 -2.76 -3.12 -7.23
CA GLY A 92 -3.73 -2.38 -8.01
C GLY A 92 -4.41 -1.30 -7.19
N TRP A 93 -5.38 -0.67 -7.81
CA TRP A 93 -6.19 0.38 -7.22
C TRP A 93 -7.63 -0.08 -7.11
N LYS A 94 -8.25 0.15 -5.95
CA LYS A 94 -9.68 -0.13 -5.76
C LYS A 94 -10.36 1.07 -5.12
N TYR A 95 -11.45 1.49 -5.74
CA TYR A 95 -12.35 2.46 -5.16
C TYR A 95 -13.18 1.82 -4.03
N SER A 96 -13.38 2.57 -2.96
CA SER A 96 -14.39 2.26 -1.94
C SER A 96 -14.88 3.55 -1.30
N SER A 97 -16.21 3.72 -1.24
CA SER A 97 -16.87 4.82 -0.52
C SER A 97 -17.11 4.50 0.97
N GLY A 98 -16.86 3.26 1.38
CA GLY A 98 -17.16 2.74 2.71
C GLY A 98 -15.92 2.16 3.39
N GLN A 99 -15.96 0.86 3.68
CA GLN A 99 -14.87 0.15 4.34
C GLN A 99 -13.67 -0.05 3.40
N PRO A 100 -12.44 -0.13 3.94
CA PRO A 100 -11.26 -0.49 3.16
C PRO A 100 -11.48 -1.81 2.40
N PRO A 101 -11.15 -1.89 1.11
CA PRO A 101 -11.31 -3.12 0.34
C PRO A 101 -10.36 -4.22 0.84
N VAL A 102 -10.72 -5.49 0.59
CA VAL A 102 -9.84 -6.63 0.87
C VAL A 102 -8.52 -6.46 0.12
N GLY A 103 -7.41 -6.62 0.86
CA GLY A 103 -6.05 -6.42 0.36
C GLY A 103 -5.57 -4.97 0.41
N ALA A 104 -6.32 -4.04 1.00
CA ALA A 104 -5.86 -2.66 1.19
C ALA A 104 -4.55 -2.60 2.00
N VAL A 105 -3.55 -1.92 1.43
CA VAL A 105 -2.23 -1.80 2.03
C VAL A 105 -2.32 -0.85 3.22
N LYS A 106 -2.04 -1.38 4.42
CA LYS A 106 -2.01 -0.59 5.64
C LYS A 106 -0.74 0.24 5.73
N CYS A 107 -0.85 1.40 6.36
CA CYS A 107 0.29 2.16 6.83
C CYS A 107 0.44 2.00 8.36
N HIS A 108 1.58 2.42 8.92
CA HIS A 108 1.88 2.27 10.35
C HIS A 108 1.37 3.42 11.24
N GLU A 109 0.76 4.45 10.67
CA GLU A 109 0.23 5.59 11.42
C GLU A 109 -1.21 5.33 11.91
N GLY A 110 -1.34 4.92 13.18
CA GLY A 110 -2.65 4.67 13.78
C GLY A 110 -3.33 3.39 13.29
N SER A 111 -4.56 3.12 13.76
CA SER A 111 -5.20 1.81 13.61
C SER A 111 -5.94 1.57 12.29
N GLN A 112 -6.32 2.64 11.59
CA GLN A 112 -7.13 2.60 10.36
C GLN A 112 -6.50 3.41 9.22
N CYS A 113 -5.17 3.37 9.14
CA CYS A 113 -4.42 4.00 8.07
C CYS A 113 -4.11 3.05 6.91
N TYR A 114 -4.29 3.55 5.70
CA TYR A 114 -4.05 2.84 4.45
C TYR A 114 -3.35 3.74 3.44
N LEU A 115 -2.68 3.15 2.46
CA LEU A 115 -2.07 3.89 1.36
C LEU A 115 -3.05 4.03 0.19
N GLY A 116 -2.99 5.16 -0.50
CA GLY A 116 -3.94 5.45 -1.56
C GLY A 116 -3.54 6.59 -2.47
N MET A 117 -4.44 6.91 -3.39
CA MET A 117 -4.39 8.12 -4.21
C MET A 117 -5.77 8.78 -4.22
N SER A 118 -5.81 10.11 -4.21
CA SER A 118 -7.07 10.82 -4.44
C SER A 118 -7.52 10.65 -5.89
N ILE A 119 -8.81 10.91 -6.11
CA ILE A 119 -9.39 11.00 -7.45
C ILE A 119 -9.90 12.42 -7.63
N TYR A 120 -9.61 13.02 -8.78
CA TYR A 120 -10.14 14.32 -9.14
C TYR A 120 -11.63 14.18 -9.45
N THR A 121 -12.49 14.70 -8.57
CA THR A 121 -13.94 14.62 -8.78
C THR A 121 -14.62 15.98 -8.91
N ASP A 122 -14.02 17.06 -8.41
CA ASP A 122 -14.69 18.35 -8.23
C ASP A 122 -13.80 19.60 -8.39
N GLY A 123 -12.51 19.43 -8.69
CA GLY A 123 -11.55 20.53 -8.78
C GLY A 123 -11.04 21.11 -7.46
N LEU A 124 -11.43 20.52 -6.33
CA LEU A 124 -10.86 20.84 -5.02
C LEU A 124 -9.70 19.90 -4.65
N CYS A 125 -9.70 18.70 -5.23
CA CYS A 125 -8.72 17.67 -4.97
C CYS A 125 -7.76 17.52 -6.14
N GLU A 126 -6.46 17.62 -5.90
CA GLU A 126 -5.42 17.19 -6.85
C GLU A 126 -5.29 15.66 -6.79
N GLU A 127 -5.02 14.99 -7.91
CA GLU A 127 -4.73 13.54 -7.96
C GLU A 127 -3.32 13.29 -7.44
N LEU A 128 -3.23 12.99 -6.15
CA LEU A 128 -1.97 12.83 -5.45
C LEU A 128 -1.99 11.54 -4.63
N PRO A 129 -0.86 10.84 -4.51
CA PRO A 129 -0.69 9.76 -3.56
C PRO A 129 -0.64 10.29 -2.12
N GLY A 130 -0.99 9.44 -1.16
CA GLY A 130 -0.92 9.77 0.25
C GLY A 130 -1.53 8.72 1.18
N LYS A 131 -1.92 9.17 2.37
CA LYS A 131 -2.41 8.33 3.47
C LYS A 131 -3.91 8.51 3.70
N ILE A 132 -4.63 7.41 3.88
CA ILE A 132 -6.08 7.36 4.09
C ILE A 132 -6.35 6.96 5.53
N PHE A 133 -7.10 7.79 6.26
CA PHE A 133 -7.67 7.46 7.57
C PHE A 133 -9.13 7.05 7.38
N ALA A 134 -9.39 5.74 7.40
CA ALA A 134 -10.71 5.19 7.07
C ALA A 134 -11.79 5.58 8.10
N ASP A 135 -11.41 5.67 9.37
CA ASP A 135 -12.24 6.15 10.48
C ASP A 135 -12.69 7.60 10.30
N LYS A 136 -11.79 8.45 9.78
CA LYS A 136 -12.06 9.86 9.47
C LYS A 136 -12.68 10.07 8.09
N LYS A 137 -12.81 9.00 7.29
CA LYS A 137 -13.20 9.02 5.87
C LYS A 137 -12.38 9.99 5.01
N GLN A 138 -11.16 10.30 5.42
CA GLN A 138 -10.34 11.36 4.85
C GLN A 138 -9.01 10.80 4.34
N MET A 139 -8.54 11.36 3.24
CA MET A 139 -7.19 11.18 2.74
C MET A 139 -6.38 12.46 2.98
N ILE A 140 -5.11 12.31 3.37
CA ILE A 140 -4.12 13.37 3.52
C ILE A 140 -3.02 13.15 2.49
N MET A 141 -2.65 14.22 1.80
CA MET A 141 -1.62 14.22 0.75
C MET A 141 -0.77 15.47 0.91
N THR A 142 0.44 15.43 0.37
CA THR A 142 1.38 16.55 0.37
C THR A 142 1.84 16.85 -1.04
N SER A 143 1.96 18.12 -1.39
CA SER A 143 2.60 18.57 -2.64
C SER A 143 3.27 19.92 -2.38
N GLY A 144 4.59 19.94 -2.48
CA GLY A 144 5.41 21.06 -2.04
C GLY A 144 5.14 21.39 -0.56
N GLU A 145 4.90 22.65 -0.24
CA GLU A 145 4.65 23.10 1.14
C GLU A 145 3.19 22.97 1.58
N LYS A 146 2.34 22.31 0.79
CA LYS A 146 0.89 22.26 1.03
C LYS A 146 0.43 20.87 1.45
N VAL A 147 -0.47 20.86 2.43
CA VAL A 147 -1.24 19.69 2.83
C VAL A 147 -2.63 19.76 2.20
N TYR A 148 -3.01 18.67 1.53
CA TYR A 148 -4.32 18.50 0.91
C TYR A 148 -5.13 17.45 1.66
N LYS A 149 -6.45 17.67 1.72
CA LYS A 149 -7.40 16.78 2.40
C LYS A 149 -8.55 16.46 1.47
N CYS A 150 -8.73 15.18 1.14
CA CYS A 150 -9.70 14.75 0.12
C CYS A 150 -10.59 13.59 0.58
N PRO A 151 -11.90 13.62 0.29
CA PRO A 151 -12.81 12.52 0.63
C PRO A 151 -12.80 11.39 -0.43
N SER A 152 -12.60 11.74 -1.71
CA SER A 152 -12.57 10.83 -2.86
C SER A 152 -11.20 10.18 -2.99
N LYS A 153 -11.15 8.84 -3.02
CA LYS A 153 -9.91 8.08 -2.89
C LYS A 153 -9.98 6.68 -3.52
N LEU A 154 -8.85 6.22 -4.04
CA LEU A 154 -8.54 4.83 -4.36
C LEU A 154 -7.58 4.27 -3.31
N TYR A 155 -7.82 3.04 -2.90
CA TYR A 155 -6.92 2.29 -2.04
C TYR A 155 -5.89 1.57 -2.90
N LEU A 156 -4.63 1.63 -2.51
CA LEU A 156 -3.63 0.68 -2.98
C LEU A 156 -3.99 -0.69 -2.40
N VAL A 157 -4.08 -1.71 -3.26
CA VAL A 157 -4.38 -3.08 -2.84
C VAL A 157 -3.37 -4.08 -3.37
N GLU A 158 -3.09 -5.11 -2.57
CA GLU A 158 -2.42 -6.33 -3.03
C GLU A 158 -3.42 -7.20 -3.80
N LYS A 159 -3.04 -7.63 -5.00
CA LYS A 159 -3.82 -8.54 -5.83
C LYS A 159 -3.45 -9.97 -5.46
N MET A 160 -4.42 -10.73 -4.97
CA MET A 160 -4.28 -12.17 -4.83
C MET A 160 -4.25 -12.81 -6.22
N ILE A 161 -3.13 -13.45 -6.57
CA ILE A 161 -3.04 -14.28 -7.77
C ILE A 161 -3.68 -15.63 -7.44
N ARG A 162 -4.70 -16.02 -8.21
CA ARG A 162 -5.11 -17.43 -8.28
C ARG A 162 -4.15 -18.11 -9.25
N VAL A 163 -3.30 -18.99 -8.74
CA VAL A 163 -2.48 -19.90 -9.55
C VAL A 163 -3.34 -21.10 -9.94
#